data_AF-A0A3A6W4V1-F1
#
_entry.id   AF-A0A3A6W4V1-F1
#
_cell.length_a   1.000
_cell.length_b   1.000
_cell.length_c   1.000
_cell.angle_alpha   90.00
_cell.angle_beta   90.00
_cell.angle_gamma   90.00
#
_symmetry.space_group_name_H-M   'P 1'
#
loop_
_entity.id
_entity.type
_entity.pdbx_description
1 polymer ?
#
loop_
_entity_poly.entity_id
_entity_poly.type
_entity_poly.pdbx_seq_one_letter_code
_entity_poly.pdbx_strand_id
1 'polypeptide(L)'
;MEYKKNRPATQLGKPKSKKPLYGNSASSQRARLLKFFELTPRISTMEAREMLGILHPGGRIMELRKKGYRIDTNWIEVSDANGVMHRIGLYVYQGKSGGRYEIQ
;
A
#
# COMPACT_ATOMS: atom_id res chain seq x y z
N MET A 1 40.09 -10.64 -24.13
CA MET A 1 39.96 -9.45 -23.26
C MET A 1 39.11 -9.81 -22.06
N GLU A 2 39.72 -9.99 -20.90
CA GLU A 2 39.04 -10.36 -19.67
C GLU A 2 38.68 -9.08 -18.88
N TYR A 3 37.39 -8.83 -18.69
CA TYR A 3 36.91 -7.66 -17.96
C TYR A 3 37.02 -7.90 -16.45
N LYS A 4 38.09 -7.39 -15.83
CA LYS A 4 38.21 -7.35 -14.35
C LYS A 4 37.31 -6.25 -13.79
N LYS A 5 36.32 -6.65 -13.01
CA LYS A 5 35.36 -5.74 -12.35
C LYS A 5 36.03 -5.07 -11.15
N ASN A 6 36.66 -3.92 -11.35
CA ASN A 6 37.14 -3.05 -10.26
C ASN A 6 35.93 -2.42 -9.56
N ARG A 7 35.35 -3.11 -8.57
CA ARG A 7 34.41 -2.51 -7.61
C ARG A 7 35.26 -1.96 -6.46
N PRO A 8 35.52 -0.65 -6.37
CA PRO A 8 36.09 -0.11 -5.14
C PRO A 8 35.09 -0.44 -4.02
N ALA A 9 35.57 -1.12 -2.98
CA ALA A 9 34.82 -1.30 -1.75
C ALA A 9 34.77 0.05 -1.02
N THR A 10 34.05 1.03 -1.59
CA THR A 10 33.68 2.23 -0.87
C THR A 10 32.79 1.78 0.27
N GLN A 11 33.34 1.79 1.48
CA GLN A 11 32.59 1.71 2.72
C GLN A 11 31.55 2.84 2.71
N LEU A 12 30.36 2.56 2.18
CA LEU A 12 29.19 3.41 2.35
C LEU A 12 28.97 3.51 3.86
N GLY A 13 29.27 4.67 4.43
CA GLY A 13 29.09 4.91 5.86
C GLY A 13 27.70 4.46 6.29
N LYS A 14 27.63 3.65 7.36
CA LYS A 14 26.34 3.15 7.85
C LYS A 14 25.46 4.38 8.14
N PRO A 15 24.34 4.58 7.42
CA PRO A 15 23.51 5.75 7.67
C PRO A 15 23.02 5.67 9.11
N LYS A 16 23.14 6.78 9.85
CA LYS A 16 22.60 6.91 11.21
C LYS A 16 21.13 6.48 11.16
N SER A 17 20.79 5.39 11.84
CA SER A 17 19.45 4.82 11.83
C SER A 17 18.45 5.81 12.44
N LYS A 18 17.75 6.57 11.61
CA LYS A 18 16.58 7.33 12.04
C LYS A 18 15.46 6.34 12.25
N LYS A 19 14.94 6.22 13.48
CA LYS A 19 13.73 5.41 13.74
C LYS A 19 12.60 6.00 12.90
N PRO A 20 11.90 5.20 12.08
CA PRO A 20 10.80 5.72 11.28
C PRO A 20 9.66 6.19 12.19
N LEU A 21 8.95 7.24 11.78
CA LEU A 21 7.80 7.79 12.50
C LEU A 21 6.67 6.76 12.71
N TYR A 22 6.60 5.73 11.85
CA TYR A 22 5.64 4.65 11.93
C TYR A 22 6.23 3.32 11.44
N GLY A 23 5.64 2.21 11.91
CA GLY A 23 5.98 0.87 11.44
C GLY A 23 5.72 0.70 9.94
N ASN A 24 6.71 0.20 9.21
CA ASN A 24 6.61 -0.06 7.77
C ASN A 24 6.34 -1.54 7.42
N SER A 25 6.02 -2.37 8.42
CA SER A 25 5.66 -3.76 8.17
C SER A 25 4.37 -3.85 7.36
N ALA A 26 4.17 -4.97 6.65
CA ALA A 26 2.93 -5.21 5.91
C ALA A 26 1.69 -5.25 6.83
N SER A 27 1.84 -5.67 8.10
CA SER A 27 0.76 -5.60 9.09
C SER A 27 0.41 -4.16 9.46
N SER A 28 1.41 -3.30 9.72
CA SER A 28 1.19 -1.89 10.03
C SER A 28 0.55 -1.13 8.86
N GLN A 29 0.98 -1.40 7.62
CA GLN A 29 0.38 -0.82 6.41
C GLN A 29 -1.11 -1.20 6.26
N ARG A 30 -1.46 -2.49 6.44
CA ARG A 30 -2.86 -2.94 6.41
C ARG A 30 -3.71 -2.31 7.49
N ALA A 31 -3.17 -2.19 8.71
CA ALA A 31 -3.87 -1.56 9.82
C ALA A 31 -4.19 -0.09 9.54
N ARG A 32 -3.23 0.67 8.98
CA ARG A 32 -3.50 2.06 8.54
C ARG A 32 -4.60 2.14 7.49
N LEU A 33 -4.57 1.22 6.52
CA LEU A 33 -5.53 1.20 5.43
C LEU A 33 -6.96 0.86 5.93
N LEU A 34 -7.09 -0.09 6.87
CA LEU A 34 -8.37 -0.39 7.52
C LEU A 34 -8.87 0.80 8.37
N LYS A 35 -7.99 1.41 9.17
CA LYS A 35 -8.34 2.60 9.97
C LYS A 35 -8.81 3.76 9.07
N PHE A 36 -8.20 3.91 7.90
CA PHE A 36 -8.67 4.89 6.92
C PHE A 36 -10.07 4.55 6.41
N PHE A 37 -10.35 3.27 6.11
CA PHE A 37 -11.67 2.83 5.66
C PHE A 37 -12.79 2.99 6.68
N GLU A 38 -12.49 3.03 7.98
CA GLU A 38 -13.46 3.36 9.03
C GLU A 38 -13.97 4.81 8.93
N LEU A 39 -13.14 5.72 8.41
CA LEU A 39 -13.48 7.14 8.25
C LEU A 39 -14.01 7.44 6.84
N THR A 40 -13.34 6.88 5.82
CA THR A 40 -13.63 7.12 4.40
C THR A 40 -13.66 5.78 3.66
N PRO A 41 -14.81 5.35 3.11
CA PRO A 41 -14.97 4.00 2.56
C PRO A 41 -14.29 3.79 1.20
N ARG A 42 -13.48 4.73 0.70
CA ARG A 42 -12.78 4.59 -0.58
C ARG A 42 -11.41 5.26 -0.54
N ILE A 43 -10.44 4.69 -1.25
CA ILE A 43 -9.11 5.29 -1.42
C ILE A 43 -8.50 4.86 -2.75
N SER A 44 -7.87 5.79 -3.46
CA SER A 44 -7.12 5.51 -4.68
C SER A 44 -5.69 5.02 -4.39
N THR A 45 -5.05 4.42 -5.39
CA THR A 45 -3.62 4.04 -5.30
C THR A 45 -2.71 5.23 -4.98
N MET A 46 -3.02 6.43 -5.51
CA MET A 46 -2.22 7.63 -5.26
C MET A 46 -2.40 8.13 -3.83
N GLU A 47 -3.63 8.28 -3.37
CA GLU A 47 -3.92 8.68 -1.98
C GLU A 47 -3.30 7.69 -0.97
N ALA A 48 -3.39 6.38 -1.23
CA ALA A 48 -2.78 5.37 -0.36
C ALA A 48 -1.24 5.49 -0.30
N ARG A 49 -0.60 5.91 -1.39
CA ARG A 49 0.86 6.15 -1.43
C ARG A 49 1.22 7.44 -0.70
N GLU A 50 0.54 8.53 -1.02
CA GLU A 50 0.88 9.88 -0.56
C GLU A 50 0.45 10.12 0.89
N MET A 51 -0.79 9.75 1.24
CA MET A 51 -1.35 10.03 2.57
C MET A 51 -0.99 8.95 3.59
N LEU A 52 -1.01 7.66 3.19
CA LEU A 52 -0.82 6.54 4.13
C LEU A 52 0.62 5.96 4.11
N GLY A 53 1.46 6.43 3.18
CA GLY A 53 2.83 5.96 3.01
C GLY A 53 2.90 4.48 2.64
N ILE A 54 1.94 3.98 1.85
CA ILE A 54 1.88 2.57 1.44
C ILE A 54 2.39 2.46 0.01
N LEU A 55 3.62 1.97 -0.17
CA LEU A 55 4.26 1.92 -1.48
C LEU A 55 3.62 0.90 -2.44
N HIS A 56 2.99 -0.15 -1.92
CA HIS A 56 2.34 -1.17 -2.75
C HIS A 56 0.87 -1.40 -2.33
N PRO A 57 -0.04 -0.43 -2.59
CA PRO A 57 -1.43 -0.49 -2.12
C PRO A 57 -2.15 -1.74 -2.62
N GLY A 58 -2.04 -2.08 -3.91
CA GLY A 58 -2.71 -3.24 -4.50
C GLY A 58 -2.41 -4.55 -3.78
N GLY A 59 -1.16 -4.80 -3.39
CA GLY A 59 -0.82 -6.00 -2.62
C GLY A 59 -1.41 -5.99 -1.21
N ARG A 60 -1.48 -4.82 -0.55
CA ARG A 60 -2.13 -4.70 0.77
C ARG A 60 -3.64 -4.93 0.67
N ILE A 61 -4.29 -4.45 -0.39
CA ILE A 61 -5.71 -4.72 -0.68
C ILE A 61 -5.94 -6.21 -0.92
N MET A 62 -5.10 -6.87 -1.72
CA MET A 62 -5.18 -8.33 -1.94
C MET A 62 -5.05 -9.11 -0.63
N GLU A 63 -4.12 -8.73 0.25
CA GLU A 63 -3.97 -9.35 1.57
C GLU A 63 -5.20 -9.14 2.47
N LEU A 64 -5.83 -7.97 2.42
CA LEU A 64 -7.07 -7.70 3.15
C LEU A 64 -8.24 -8.53 2.59
N ARG A 65 -8.37 -8.64 1.27
CA ARG A 65 -9.35 -9.52 0.64
C ARG A 65 -9.20 -10.97 1.09
N LYS A 66 -7.96 -11.48 1.13
CA LYS A 66 -7.63 -12.81 1.66
C LYS A 66 -8.03 -12.99 3.13
N LYS A 67 -8.09 -11.90 3.91
CA LYS A 67 -8.55 -11.89 5.31
C LYS A 67 -10.08 -11.76 5.45
N GLY A 68 -10.84 -11.79 4.36
CA GLY A 68 -12.29 -11.73 4.35
C GLY A 68 -12.89 -10.33 4.26
N TYR A 69 -12.08 -9.30 4.03
CA TYR A 69 -12.58 -7.94 3.78
C TYR A 69 -13.09 -7.80 2.34
N ARG A 70 -14.29 -7.25 2.17
CA ARG A 70 -14.87 -6.98 0.86
C ARG A 70 -14.39 -5.60 0.41
N ILE A 71 -13.55 -5.59 -0.62
CA ILE A 71 -13.01 -4.37 -1.21
C ILE A 71 -13.13 -4.51 -2.71
N ASP A 72 -13.82 -3.60 -3.38
CA ASP A 72 -13.92 -3.55 -4.84
C ASP A 72 -12.77 -2.71 -5.40
N THR A 73 -12.41 -2.97 -6.67
CA THR A 73 -11.46 -2.12 -7.40
C THR A 73 -12.15 -1.58 -8.63
N ASN A 74 -12.38 -0.28 -8.65
CA ASN A 74 -12.75 0.45 -9.84
C ASN A 74 -11.49 1.02 -10.46
N TRP A 75 -11.41 1.08 -11.79
CA TRP A 75 -10.30 1.71 -12.46
C TRP A 75 -10.67 3.13 -12.85
N ILE A 76 -9.82 4.09 -12.49
CA ILE A 76 -10.00 5.51 -12.80
C ILE A 76 -8.75 6.03 -13.52
N GLU A 77 -8.92 7.05 -14.36
CA GLU A 77 -7.82 7.76 -14.99
C GLU A 77 -7.55 9.05 -14.23
N VAL A 78 -6.29 9.27 -13.83
CA VAL A 78 -5.89 10.45 -13.07
C VAL A 78 -4.54 10.93 -13.58
N SER A 79 -4.37 12.24 -13.73
CA SER A 79 -3.09 12.85 -14.06
C SER A 79 -2.15 12.83 -12.86
N ASP A 80 -0.87 12.53 -13.08
CA ASP A 80 0.17 12.80 -12.09
C ASP A 80 0.55 14.30 -12.05
N ALA A 81 1.50 14.64 -11.18
CA ALA A 81 2.00 16.02 -11.05
C ALA A 81 2.70 16.56 -12.31
N ASN A 82 3.10 15.70 -13.25
CA ASN A 82 3.69 16.08 -14.53
C ASN A 82 2.62 16.17 -15.65
N GLY A 83 1.34 15.96 -15.32
CA GLY A 83 0.23 15.99 -16.28
C GLY A 83 0.08 14.69 -17.09
N VAL A 84 0.80 13.61 -16.76
CA VAL A 84 0.67 12.33 -17.46
C VAL A 84 -0.52 11.57 -16.91
N MET A 85 -1.43 11.13 -17.78
CA MET A 85 -2.60 10.34 -17.38
C MET A 85 -2.21 8.90 -17.06
N HIS A 86 -2.63 8.43 -15.88
CA HIS A 86 -2.43 7.06 -15.42
C HIS A 86 -3.75 6.40 -15.08
N ARG A 87 -3.91 5.16 -15.50
CA ARG A 87 -5.02 4.31 -15.03
C ARG A 87 -4.65 3.66 -13.71
N ILE A 88 -5.33 4.05 -12.64
CA ILE A 88 -5.07 3.58 -11.28
C ILE A 88 -6.30 2.92 -10.64
N GLY A 89 -6.07 2.16 -9.57
CA GLY A 89 -7.13 1.54 -8.80
C GLY A 89 -7.74 2.51 -7.79
N LEU A 90 -9.07 2.61 -7.79
CA LEU A 90 -9.90 3.16 -6.73
C LEU A 90 -10.48 1.99 -5.92
N TYR A 91 -10.02 1.84 -4.69
CA TYR A 91 -10.43 0.78 -3.79
C TYR A 91 -11.63 1.23 -2.97
N VAL A 92 -12.74 0.49 -3.03
CA VAL A 92 -13.97 0.79 -2.29
C VAL A 92 -14.24 -0.29 -1.27
N TYR A 93 -14.28 0.08 0.01
CA TYR A 93 -14.50 -0.82 1.13
C TYR A 93 -16.01 -1.06 1.35
N GLN A 94 -16.42 -2.32 1.31
CA GLN A 94 -17.81 -2.77 1.48
C GLN A 94 -18.04 -3.41 2.85
N GLY A 95 -17.07 -3.29 3.77
CA GLY A 95 -17.11 -3.97 5.07
C GLY A 95 -16.36 -5.30 5.10
N LYS A 96 -16.40 -5.95 6.27
CA LYS A 96 -15.89 -7.31 6.43
C LYS A 96 -17.02 -8.29 6.15
N SER A 97 -16.77 -9.32 5.35
CA SER A 97 -17.71 -10.44 5.24
C SER A 97 -17.81 -11.10 6.62
N GLY A 98 -18.83 -10.74 7.41
CA GLY A 98 -19.18 -11.49 8.60
C GLY A 98 -19.84 -12.77 8.15
N GLY A 99 -19.24 -13.92 8.50
CA GLY A 99 -20.04 -15.11 8.72
C GLY A 99 -21.15 -14.72 9.67
N ARG A 100 -22.40 -14.85 9.22
CA ARG A 100 -23.55 -14.81 10.10
C ARG A 100 -23.33 -15.93 11.12
N TYR A 101 -23.23 -15.58 12.39
CA TYR A 101 -23.51 -16.54 13.44
C TYR A 101 -24.97 -16.94 13.24
N GLU A 102 -25.20 -18.23 12.92
CA GLU A 102 -26.52 -18.83 13.05
C GLU A 102 -26.96 -18.63 14.50
N ILE A 103 -28.06 -17.89 14.66
CA ILE A 103 -28.82 -17.88 15.91
C ILE A 103 -29.77 -19.06 15.77
N GLN A 104 -29.79 -19.90 16.80
CA GLN A 104 -30.48 -21.18 16.95
C GLN A 104 -31.89 -21.24 16.36
#